data_AF-A0A0M9E8V3-F1
#
_entry.id   AF-A0A0M9E8V3-F1
#
_cell.length_a   1.000
_cell.length_b   1.000
_cell.length_c   1.000
_cell.angle_alpha   90.00
_cell.angle_beta   90.00
_cell.angle_gamma   90.00
#
_symmetry.space_group_name_H-M   'P 1'
#
loop_
_entity.id
_entity.type
_entity.pdbx_description
1 polymer ?
#
loop_
_entity_poly.entity_id
_entity_poly.type
_entity_poly.pdbx_seq_one_letter_code
_entity_poly.pdbx_strand_id
1 'polypeptide(L)'
;MKPIIFFDTSAIIKLYHDEDGTDDVLSIINSYDPSILISDLTKIEFVSAFAKKVRTNEITEEICMETMNVNMTFEITSKSMNYSCDSW
;
A
#
# COMPACT_ATOMS: atom_id res chain seq x y z
N MET A 1 -17.71 -1.47 17.22
CA MET A 1 -16.43 -0.77 17.41
C MET A 1 -15.52 -1.19 16.26
N LYS A 2 -14.98 -0.24 15.50
CA LYS A 2 -14.10 -0.53 14.36
C LYS A 2 -12.74 -1.00 14.89
N PRO A 3 -12.25 -2.20 14.55
CA PRO A 3 -10.95 -2.67 15.02
C PRO A 3 -9.82 -1.90 14.36
N ILE A 4 -8.72 -1.71 15.08
CA ILE A 4 -7.47 -1.22 14.51
C ILE A 4 -6.62 -2.44 14.19
N ILE A 5 -6.20 -2.58 12.93
CA ILE A 5 -5.42 -3.72 12.46
C ILE A 5 -4.10 -3.21 11.90
N PHE A 6 -2.99 -3.78 12.37
CA PHE A 6 -1.67 -3.46 11.83
C PHE A 6 -1.39 -4.33 10.60
N PHE A 7 -1.04 -3.69 9.48
CA PHE A 7 -0.58 -4.34 8.26
C PHE A 7 0.90 -4.06 8.04
N ASP A 8 1.67 -5.13 7.81
CA ASP A 8 3.02 -5.02 7.31
C ASP A 8 3.03 -4.80 5.78
N THR A 9 4.22 -4.65 5.22
CA THR A 9 4.39 -4.41 3.77
C THR A 9 3.79 -5.53 2.93
N SER A 10 3.92 -6.79 3.36
CA SER A 10 3.41 -7.93 2.60
C SER A 10 1.87 -7.94 2.55
N ALA A 11 1.21 -7.51 3.62
CA ALA A 11 -0.25 -7.36 3.67
C ALA A 11 -0.73 -6.17 2.82
N ILE A 12 0.02 -5.06 2.81
CA ILE A 12 -0.31 -3.88 1.99
C ILE A 12 -0.18 -4.18 0.48
N ILE A 13 0.87 -4.89 0.06
CA ILE A 13 1.07 -5.24 -1.36
C ILE A 13 -0.12 -6.01 -1.92
N LYS A 14 -0.70 -6.92 -1.14
CA LYS A 14 -1.88 -7.74 -1.51
C LYS A 14 -3.14 -6.93 -1.83
N LEU A 15 -3.23 -5.68 -1.36
CA LEU A 15 -4.34 -4.78 -1.70
C LEU A 15 -4.23 -4.22 -3.12
N TYR A 16 -3.02 -4.18 -3.66
CA TYR A 16 -2.72 -3.57 -4.94
C TYR A 16 -2.33 -4.60 -6.00
N HIS A 17 -1.99 -5.81 -5.58
CA HIS A 17 -1.60 -6.90 -6.46
C HIS A 17 -2.19 -8.20 -5.94
N ASP A 18 -2.70 -9.02 -6.86
CA ASP A 18 -3.20 -10.35 -6.53
C ASP A 18 -2.02 -11.29 -6.24
N GLU A 19 -1.87 -11.70 -4.98
CA GLU A 19 -0.83 -12.62 -4.51
C GLU A 19 -1.44 -13.63 -3.53
N ASP A 20 -0.67 -14.66 -3.15
CA ASP A 20 -1.14 -15.65 -2.19
C ASP A 20 -1.50 -14.98 -0.84
N GLY A 21 -2.74 -15.21 -0.40
CA GLY A 21 -3.32 -14.55 0.78
C GLY A 21 -4.02 -13.20 0.53
N THR A 22 -4.20 -12.77 -0.73
CA THR A 22 -5.02 -11.57 -1.05
C THR A 22 -6.46 -11.74 -0.58
N ASP A 23 -7.08 -12.90 -0.80
CA ASP A 23 -8.46 -13.18 -0.36
C ASP A 23 -8.64 -13.05 1.16
N ASP A 24 -7.64 -13.47 1.94
CA ASP A 24 -7.67 -13.37 3.40
C ASP A 24 -7.64 -11.91 3.85
N VAL A 25 -6.76 -11.11 3.26
CA VAL A 25 -6.63 -9.68 3.56
C VAL A 25 -7.92 -8.94 3.17
N LEU A 26 -8.46 -9.22 1.98
CA LEU A 26 -9.72 -8.63 1.52
C LEU A 26 -10.89 -9.04 2.41
N SER A 27 -10.95 -10.29 2.85
CA SER A 27 -11.96 -10.78 3.78
C SER A 27 -11.92 -10.02 5.11
N ILE A 28 -10.73 -9.76 5.66
CA ILE A 28 -10.54 -8.97 6.88
C ILE A 28 -11.06 -7.54 6.68
N ILE A 29 -10.72 -6.90 5.55
CA ILE A 29 -11.19 -5.54 5.26
C ILE A 29 -12.71 -5.49 5.11
N ASN A 30 -13.27 -6.40 4.31
CA ASN A 30 -14.70 -6.42 4.00
C ASN A 30 -15.56 -6.78 5.22
N SER A 31 -15.06 -7.65 6.11
CA SER A 31 -15.83 -8.13 7.26
C SER A 31 -15.88 -7.11 8.40
N TYR A 32 -14.80 -6.36 8.60
CA TYR A 32 -14.63 -5.55 9.80
C TYR A 32 -14.58 -4.04 9.55
N ASP A 33 -14.43 -3.61 8.29
CA ASP A 33 -14.10 -2.24 7.91
C ASP A 33 -13.06 -1.65 8.88
N PRO A 34 -11.84 -2.21 8.99
CA PRO A 34 -10.87 -1.86 10.03
C PRO A 34 -10.17 -0.52 9.77
N SER A 35 -9.67 0.10 10.83
CA SER A 35 -8.68 1.18 10.70
C SER A 35 -7.33 0.53 10.51
N ILE A 36 -6.67 0.78 9.37
CA ILE A 36 -5.40 0.16 9.04
C ILE A 36 -4.26 1.01 9.61
N LEU A 37 -3.40 0.39 10.41
CA LEU A 37 -2.16 0.97 10.90
C LEU A 37 -0.98 0.38 10.14
N ILE A 38 -0.08 1.23 9.64
CA ILE A 38 1.18 0.81 9.00
C ILE A 38 2.36 1.47 9.71
N SER A 39 3.54 0.88 9.57
CA SER A 39 4.78 1.51 10.02
C SER A 39 5.32 2.51 8.99
N ASP A 40 6.15 3.46 9.41
CA ASP A 40 6.87 4.32 8.45
C ASP A 40 7.83 3.50 7.58
N LEU A 41 8.37 2.39 8.10
CA LEU A 41 9.19 1.46 7.33
C LEU A 41 8.38 0.83 6.18
N THR A 42 7.12 0.48 6.44
CA THR A 42 6.20 -0.08 5.44
C THR A 42 6.01 0.86 4.26
N LYS A 43 6.00 2.18 4.47
CA LYS A 43 5.94 3.17 3.38
C LYS A 43 7.18 3.08 2.48
N ILE A 44 8.37 2.99 3.07
CA ILE A 44 9.64 2.91 2.34
C ILE A 44 9.73 1.60 1.54
N GLU A 45 9.37 0.49 2.17
CA GLU A 45 9.42 -0.83 1.53
C GLU A 45 8.39 -0.93 0.40
N PHE A 46 7.20 -0.35 0.57
CA PHE A 46 6.17 -0.29 -0.47
C PHE A 46 6.67 0.46 -1.70
N VAL A 47 7.18 1.69 -1.53
CA VAL A 47 7.74 2.48 -2.64
C VAL A 47 8.87 1.73 -3.33
N SER A 48 9.77 1.12 -2.55
CA SER A 48 10.91 0.36 -3.09
C SER A 48 10.48 -0.88 -3.88
N ALA A 49 9.44 -1.59 -3.42
CA ALA A 49 8.87 -2.75 -4.10
C ALA A 49 8.22 -2.37 -5.43
N PHE A 50 7.44 -1.28 -5.45
CA PHE A 50 6.81 -0.76 -6.67
C PHE A 50 7.85 -0.26 -7.67
N ALA A 51 8.84 0.51 -7.23
CA ALA A 51 9.93 0.95 -8.09
C ALA A 51 10.71 -0.23 -8.70
N LYS A 52 10.89 -1.32 -7.93
CA LYS A 52 11.49 -2.55 -8.46
C LYS A 52 10.61 -3.17 -9.56
N LYS A 53 9.30 -3.28 -9.34
CA LYS A 53 8.34 -3.84 -10.32
C LYS A 53 8.26 -3.02 -11.61
N VAL A 54 8.36 -1.70 -11.52
CA VAL A 54 8.48 -0.83 -12.72
C VAL A 54 9.77 -1.14 -13.48
N ARG A 55 10.92 -1.19 -12.79
CA ARG A 55 12.22 -1.50 -13.43
C ARG A 55 12.28 -2.90 -14.05
N THR A 56 11.53 -3.86 -13.52
CA THR A 56 11.42 -5.21 -14.08
C THR A 56 10.32 -5.36 -15.14
N ASN A 57 9.63 -4.27 -15.50
CA ASN A 57 8.48 -4.25 -16.41
C ASN A 57 7.33 -5.19 -15.96
N GLU A 58 7.23 -5.50 -14.67
CA GLU A 58 6.09 -6.23 -14.11
C GLU A 58 4.84 -5.35 -14.04
N ILE A 59 5.02 -4.03 -13.88
CA ILE A 59 3.96 -3.01 -13.91
C ILE A 59 4.43 -1.79 -14.71
N THR A 60 3.50 -1.01 -15.25
CA THR A 60 3.81 0.25 -15.92
C THR A 60 4.01 1.39 -14.92
N GLU A 61 4.70 2.46 -15.34
CA GLU A 61 4.81 3.70 -14.56
C GLU A 61 3.43 4.30 -14.26
N GLU A 62 2.48 4.19 -15.18
CA GLU A 62 1.10 4.64 -14.99
C GLU A 62 0.41 3.91 -13.84
N ILE A 63 0.48 2.57 -13.81
CA ILE A 63 -0.07 1.75 -12.72
C ILE A 63 0.61 2.11 -11.38
N CYS A 64 1.91 2.35 -11.41
CA CYS A 64 2.68 2.77 -10.24
C CYS A 64 2.19 4.13 -9.71
N MET A 65 2.03 5.12 -10.59
CA MET A 65 1.54 6.46 -10.25
C MET A 65 0.10 6.41 -9.74
N GLU A 66 -0.81 5.68 -10.39
CA GLU A 66 -2.18 5.51 -9.92
C GLU A 66 -2.22 4.89 -8.51
N THR A 67 -1.43 3.84 -8.29
CA THR A 67 -1.32 3.17 -6.98
C THR A 67 -0.74 4.09 -5.90
N MET A 68 0.30 4.87 -6.23
CA MET A 68 0.89 5.84 -5.31
C MET A 68 -0.03 7.02 -5.03
N ASN A 69 -0.85 7.44 -5.99
CA ASN A 69 -1.79 8.55 -5.84
C ASN A 69 -3.01 8.17 -4.98
N VAL A 70 -3.44 6.89 -5.01
CA VAL A 70 -4.43 6.35 -4.07
C VAL A 70 -3.88 6.29 -2.64
N ASN A 71 -2.56 6.11 -2.48
CA ASN A 71 -1.89 5.95 -1.19
C ASN A 71 -1.80 7.20 -0.31
N MET A 72 -2.21 8.39 -0.77
CA MET A 72 -2.25 9.58 0.10
C MET A 72 -3.57 9.78 0.86
N THR A 73 -4.55 8.89 0.67
CA THR A 73 -5.81 8.95 1.44
C THR A 73 -5.71 8.18 2.77
N PHE A 74 -4.72 7.29 2.93
CA PHE A 74 -4.48 6.57 4.19
C PHE A 74 -3.78 7.42 5.26
N GLU A 75 -3.37 8.66 4.96
CA GLU A 75 -2.83 9.64 5.92
C GLU A 75 -3.88 10.35 6.79
N ILE A 76 -5.14 9.89 6.83
CA ILE A 76 -6.20 10.53 7.65
C ILE A 76 -6.03 10.28 9.18
N THR A 77 -4.88 9.78 9.66
CA THR A 77 -4.57 9.90 11.09
C THR A 77 -3.09 10.02 11.42
N SER A 78 -2.32 10.81 10.66
CA SER A 78 -1.26 11.70 11.16
C SER A 78 -0.27 12.06 10.05
N LYS A 79 -0.39 13.32 9.61
CA LYS A 79 0.67 14.15 9.03
C LYS A 79 1.20 13.74 7.65
N SER A 80 0.95 14.63 6.71
CA SER A 80 1.18 14.47 5.29
C SER A 80 2.63 14.56 4.84
N MET A 81 3.06 13.61 4.00
CA MET A 81 4.33 13.68 3.26
C MET A 81 4.13 13.29 1.78
N ASN A 82 4.22 14.29 0.91
CA ASN A 82 4.20 14.12 -0.55
C ASN A 82 5.54 13.54 -1.03
N TYR A 83 5.51 12.36 -1.64
CA TYR A 83 6.64 11.84 -2.42
C TYR A 83 6.25 11.83 -3.90
N SER A 84 7.05 12.51 -4.73
CA SER A 84 6.98 12.40 -6.19
C SER A 84 7.98 11.37 -6.70
N CYS A 85 7.58 10.59 -7.70
CA CYS A 85 8.41 9.54 -8.30
C CYS A 85 9.57 10.11 -9.15
N ASP A 86 9.68 11.44 -9.29
CA ASP A 86 10.60 12.12 -10.21
C ASP A 86 12.02 12.35 -9.64
N SER A 87 12.42 11.64 -8.58
CA SER A 87 13.70 11.91 -7.90
C SER A 87 14.53 10.70 -7.46
N TRP A 88 14.41 9.57 -8.18
CA TRP A 88 15.30 8.41 -8.00
C TRP A 88 15.84 7.86 -9.32
#